data_AF-A0A935SMJ6-F1
#
_entry.id   AF-A0A935SMJ6-F1
#
_cell.length_a   1.000
_cell.length_b   1.000
_cell.length_c   1.000
_cell.angle_alpha   90.00
_cell.angle_beta   90.00
_cell.angle_gamma   90.00
#
_symmetry.space_group_name_H-M   'P 1'
#
loop_
_entity.id
_entity.type
_entity.pdbx_description
1 polymer ?
#
loop_
_entity_poly.entity_id
_entity_poly.type
_entity_poly.pdbx_seq_one_letter_code
_entity_poly.pdbx_strand_id
1 'polypeptide(L)'
;MHQINPRSVTDSGKIPDSRGQIILTAIINEHFVTGEPVGSKVLADKFANASGLSSATIRNVMGELEEMGMLEQPHTSAGRVPTDKGYRFYVDNLLGVLSISNDDLHRIGEEYGLNSLDLGDTPDRLMERTSHLLSALSNNVGIVVSPSLASDRLQHIEFVNLSDNRILVVLVSAPNIVHNKIIRTGVPFTRDELERTANYLNKEFAGKSLAEIRAEIMSLMHEEKALFDKLLQTAVILCSQSIEDEDDRLGEVFVDGTSNILSKSDFADLERLRELLRTIGEK
;
A
#
# COMPACT_ATOMS: atom_id res chain seq x y z
N MET A 1 -20.26 2.50 -1.44
CA MET A 1 -20.46 3.62 -0.49
C MET A 1 -19.43 3.50 0.62
N HIS A 2 -18.25 4.08 0.43
CA HIS A 2 -17.21 4.13 1.45
C HIS A 2 -17.49 5.37 2.31
N GLN A 3 -17.95 5.16 3.54
CA GLN A 3 -18.07 6.25 4.51
C GLN A 3 -16.66 6.74 4.85
N ILE A 4 -16.34 7.93 4.38
CA ILE A 4 -15.16 8.66 4.85
C ILE A 4 -15.43 8.98 6.31
N ASN A 5 -14.76 8.27 7.20
CA ASN A 5 -14.81 8.47 8.63
C ASN A 5 -14.12 9.81 8.96
N PRO A 6 -14.82 10.86 9.40
CA PRO A 6 -14.16 12.09 9.78
C PRO A 6 -13.39 11.83 11.07
N ARG A 7 -12.06 11.95 11.02
CA ARG A 7 -11.21 11.95 12.21
C ARG A 7 -11.74 13.01 13.16
N SER A 8 -12.25 12.56 14.31
CA SER A 8 -12.60 13.38 15.45
C SER A 8 -11.36 14.09 15.97
N VAL A 9 -11.08 15.28 15.47
CA VAL A 9 -10.21 16.24 16.15
C VAL A 9 -11.06 16.86 17.24
N THR A 10 -10.92 16.33 18.45
CA THR A 10 -11.38 16.98 19.68
C THR A 10 -10.53 18.22 19.92
N ASP A 11 -10.81 19.31 19.23
CA ASP A 11 -10.44 20.65 19.69
C ASP A 11 -11.68 21.21 20.38
N SER A 12 -11.61 21.39 21.70
CA SER A 12 -12.60 22.09 22.51
C SER A 12 -12.57 23.59 22.20
N GLY A 13 -12.77 23.93 20.93
CA GLY A 13 -12.81 25.28 20.40
C GLY A 13 -14.21 25.84 20.48
N LYS A 14 -14.33 27.08 20.97
CA LYS A 14 -15.56 27.86 21.00
C LYS A 14 -16.19 27.87 19.60
N ILE A 15 -17.41 27.32 19.46
CA ILE A 15 -18.14 27.28 18.18
C ILE A 15 -18.80 28.64 17.95
N PRO A 16 -18.67 29.24 16.75
CA PRO A 16 -19.32 30.49 16.44
C PRO A 16 -20.84 30.33 16.46
N ASP A 17 -21.54 31.34 16.96
CA ASP A 17 -23.00 31.39 16.92
C ASP A 17 -23.50 31.50 15.47
N SER A 18 -24.83 31.40 15.28
CA SER A 18 -25.43 31.44 13.93
C SER A 18 -25.01 32.67 13.13
N ARG A 19 -24.81 33.82 13.79
CA ARG A 19 -24.37 35.05 13.14
C ARG A 19 -22.90 34.98 12.73
N GLY A 20 -22.03 34.49 13.62
CA GLY A 20 -20.63 34.23 13.33
C GLY A 20 -20.46 33.29 12.14
N GLN A 21 -21.28 32.23 12.04
CA GLN A 21 -21.27 31.29 10.92
C GLN A 21 -21.65 31.96 9.58
N ILE A 22 -22.68 32.83 9.60
CA ILE A 22 -23.10 33.61 8.41
C ILE A 22 -21.98 34.54 7.96
N ILE A 23 -21.37 35.28 8.89
CA ILE A 23 -20.30 36.23 8.58
C ILE A 23 -19.04 35.50 8.10
N LEU A 24 -18.65 34.41 8.74
CA LEU A 24 -17.53 33.57 8.32
C LEU A 24 -17.73 33.03 6.90
N THR A 25 -18.93 32.52 6.59
CA THR A 25 -19.29 32.03 5.25
C THR A 25 -19.17 33.14 4.20
N ALA A 26 -19.67 34.34 4.51
CA ALA A 26 -19.61 35.46 3.58
C ALA A 26 -18.17 35.96 3.36
N ILE A 27 -17.34 35.98 4.41
CA ILE A 27 -15.91 36.33 4.28
C ILE A 27 -15.20 35.30 3.41
N ILE A 28 -15.41 34.01 3.66
CA ILE A 28 -14.78 32.95 2.89
C ILE A 28 -15.19 33.02 1.42
N ASN A 29 -16.48 33.17 1.13
CA ASN A 29 -16.96 33.30 -0.26
C ASN A 29 -16.38 34.53 -0.95
N GLU A 30 -16.31 35.67 -0.27
CA GLU A 30 -15.73 36.89 -0.84
C GLU A 30 -14.24 36.75 -1.10
N HIS A 31 -13.50 36.21 -0.13
CA HIS A 31 -12.07 35.96 -0.25
C HIS A 31 -11.77 34.92 -1.33
N PHE A 32 -12.63 33.90 -1.50
CA PHE A 32 -12.47 32.88 -2.56
C PHE A 32 -12.58 33.49 -3.97
N VAL A 33 -13.46 34.47 -4.16
CA VAL A 33 -13.67 35.14 -5.45
C VAL A 33 -12.61 36.22 -5.71
N THR A 34 -12.25 36.99 -4.67
CA THR A 34 -11.42 38.20 -4.83
C THR A 34 -9.94 37.96 -4.54
N GLY A 35 -9.61 37.00 -3.68
CA GLY A 35 -8.26 36.81 -3.15
C GLY A 35 -7.78 37.91 -2.20
N GLU A 36 -8.66 38.85 -1.83
CA GLU A 36 -8.30 40.06 -1.08
C GLU A 36 -8.86 40.07 0.35
N PRO A 37 -8.22 40.76 1.32
CA PRO A 37 -8.74 40.89 2.68
C PRO A 37 -10.12 41.55 2.72
N VAL A 38 -11.07 40.93 3.42
CA VAL A 38 -12.48 41.34 3.39
C VAL A 38 -12.79 42.32 4.53
N GLY A 39 -13.25 43.52 4.17
CA GLY A 39 -13.62 44.56 5.12
C GLY A 39 -15.08 44.47 5.59
N SER A 40 -15.35 44.89 6.83
CA SER A 40 -16.71 44.90 7.39
C SER A 40 -17.69 45.79 6.63
N LYS A 41 -17.20 46.83 5.92
CA LYS A 41 -18.02 47.69 5.06
C LYS A 41 -18.50 46.96 3.79
N VAL A 42 -17.62 46.20 3.15
CA VAL A 42 -17.94 45.39 1.96
C VAL A 42 -19.04 44.39 2.29
N LEU A 43 -18.93 43.73 3.45
CA LEU A 43 -19.95 42.81 3.92
C LEU A 43 -21.25 43.52 4.31
N ALA A 44 -21.17 44.67 4.99
CA ALA A 44 -22.37 45.44 5.36
C ALA A 44 -23.19 45.83 4.14
N ASP A 45 -22.55 46.26 3.05
CA ASP A 45 -23.23 46.62 1.81
C ASP A 45 -23.92 45.39 1.17
N LYS A 46 -23.32 44.19 1.27
CA LYS A 46 -23.95 42.94 0.80
C LYS A 46 -25.10 42.48 1.70
N PHE A 47 -24.95 42.58 3.01
CA PHE A 47 -25.95 42.17 4.00
C PHE A 47 -27.06 43.20 4.21
N ALA A 48 -26.91 44.42 3.68
CA ALA A 48 -27.92 45.49 3.78
C ALA A 48 -29.29 45.03 3.24
N ASN A 49 -29.30 44.19 2.21
CA ASN A 49 -30.53 43.69 1.58
C ASN A 49 -31.09 42.39 2.21
N ALA A 50 -30.31 41.71 3.07
CA ALA A 50 -30.64 40.36 3.56
C ALA A 50 -30.83 40.28 5.08
N SER A 51 -30.10 41.09 5.86
CA SER A 51 -30.01 40.91 7.33
C SER A 51 -29.96 42.21 8.13
N GLY A 52 -29.81 43.37 7.47
CA GLY A 52 -29.77 44.68 8.13
C GLY A 52 -28.57 44.89 9.07
N LEU A 53 -27.49 44.12 8.90
CA LEU A 53 -26.32 44.18 9.77
C LEU A 53 -25.49 45.43 9.48
N SER A 54 -25.18 46.21 10.53
CA SER A 54 -24.32 47.39 10.42
C SER A 54 -22.84 46.99 10.31
N SER A 55 -22.03 47.82 9.67
CA SER A 55 -20.57 47.64 9.58
C SER A 55 -19.90 47.52 10.97
N ALA A 56 -20.44 48.22 11.98
CA ALA A 56 -19.95 48.12 13.36
C ALA A 56 -20.25 46.74 13.99
N THR A 57 -21.46 46.22 13.80
CA THR A 57 -21.84 44.88 14.27
C THR A 57 -20.99 43.81 13.60
N ILE A 58 -20.76 43.92 12.29
CA ILE A 58 -19.93 42.97 11.55
C ILE A 58 -18.48 43.02 12.05
N ARG A 59 -17.92 44.23 12.28
CA ARG A 59 -16.56 44.39 12.83
C ARG A 59 -16.40 43.69 14.19
N ASN A 60 -17.41 43.79 15.08
CA ASN A 60 -17.37 43.12 16.37
C ASN A 60 -17.34 41.59 16.21
N VAL A 61 -18.23 41.03 15.38
CA VAL A 61 -18.26 39.57 15.15
C VAL A 61 -16.99 39.08 14.44
N MET A 62 -16.43 39.87 13.53
CA MET A 62 -15.13 39.57 12.93
C MET A 62 -14.00 39.52 13.98
N GLY A 63 -14.04 40.39 14.99
CA GLY A 63 -13.12 40.36 16.12
C GLY A 63 -13.28 39.09 16.97
N GLU A 64 -14.52 38.68 17.24
CA GLU A 64 -14.78 37.41 17.95
C GLU A 64 -14.28 36.19 17.17
N LEU A 65 -14.47 36.17 15.84
CA LEU A 65 -13.96 35.11 14.97
C LEU A 65 -12.42 35.10 14.89
N GLU A 66 -11.80 36.26 14.99
CA GLU A 66 -10.33 36.41 15.10
C GLU A 66 -9.82 35.88 16.44
N GLU A 67 -10.48 36.21 17.56
CA GLU A 67 -10.17 35.64 18.88
C GLU A 67 -10.33 34.10 18.91
N MET A 68 -11.27 33.55 18.13
CA MET A 68 -11.44 32.10 17.95
C MET A 68 -10.40 31.47 17.02
N GLY A 69 -9.55 32.29 16.38
CA GLY A 69 -8.51 31.88 15.44
C GLY A 69 -9.04 31.47 14.06
N MET A 70 -10.28 31.83 13.71
CA MET A 70 -10.90 31.51 12.42
C MET A 70 -10.61 32.56 11.35
N LEU A 71 -10.29 33.78 11.76
CA LEU A 71 -9.90 34.90 10.92
C LEU A 71 -8.58 35.48 11.42
N GLU A 72 -7.86 36.17 10.54
CA GLU A 72 -6.69 36.96 10.92
C GLU A 72 -6.63 38.28 10.16
N GLN A 73 -5.89 39.24 10.72
CA GLN A 73 -5.60 40.52 10.10
C GLN A 73 -4.16 40.55 9.55
N PRO A 74 -3.96 40.53 8.21
CA PRO A 74 -2.62 40.49 7.65
C PRO A 74 -1.82 41.78 7.91
N HIS A 75 -2.51 42.94 7.88
CA HIS A 75 -1.93 44.26 8.19
C HIS A 75 -2.91 45.12 8.97
N THR A 76 -2.42 46.05 9.80
CA THR A 76 -3.20 46.90 10.73
C THR A 76 -4.33 47.71 10.06
N SER A 77 -4.27 47.95 8.75
CA SER A 77 -5.30 48.62 7.95
C SER A 77 -6.10 47.72 7.01
N ALA A 78 -5.70 46.44 6.86
CA ALA A 78 -6.37 45.49 5.98
C ALA A 78 -7.65 44.93 6.61
N GLY A 79 -8.51 44.34 5.77
CA GLY A 79 -9.66 43.55 6.20
C GLY A 79 -9.26 42.29 6.98
N ARG A 80 -10.13 41.28 7.01
CA ARG A 80 -9.79 39.96 7.56
C ARG A 80 -9.69 38.94 6.44
N VAL A 81 -8.80 37.97 6.65
CA VAL A 81 -8.68 36.79 5.80
C VAL A 81 -9.01 35.54 6.61
N PRO A 82 -9.62 34.50 6.02
CA PRO A 82 -9.83 33.24 6.72
C PRO A 82 -8.51 32.52 6.97
N THR A 83 -8.35 31.97 8.16
CA THR A 83 -7.23 31.07 8.49
C THR A 83 -7.53 29.65 8.04
N ASP A 84 -6.54 28.76 8.08
CA ASP A 84 -6.73 27.32 7.86
C ASP A 84 -7.83 26.74 8.74
N LYS A 85 -7.95 27.21 9.99
CA LYS A 85 -9.00 26.81 10.93
C LYS A 85 -10.37 27.31 10.47
N GLY A 86 -10.46 28.54 9.98
CA GLY A 86 -11.69 29.11 9.42
C GLY A 86 -12.17 28.31 8.20
N TYR A 87 -11.27 28.01 7.27
CA TYR A 87 -11.59 27.15 6.10
C TYR A 87 -12.00 25.74 6.52
N ARG A 88 -11.28 25.11 7.46
CA ARG A 88 -11.62 23.78 7.96
C ARG A 88 -13.02 23.75 8.58
N PHE A 89 -13.32 24.70 9.47
CA PHE A 89 -14.63 24.79 10.11
C PHE A 89 -15.75 24.97 9.07
N TYR A 90 -15.52 25.84 8.07
CA TYR A 90 -16.45 26.06 6.97
C TYR A 90 -16.72 24.78 6.17
N VAL A 91 -15.67 24.06 5.75
CA VAL A 91 -15.79 22.79 5.02
C VAL A 91 -16.53 21.73 5.83
N ASP A 92 -16.20 21.61 7.12
CA ASP A 92 -16.72 20.52 7.96
C ASP A 92 -18.17 20.75 8.43
N ASN A 93 -18.62 22.02 8.55
CA ASN A 93 -19.87 22.35 9.25
C ASN A 93 -20.84 23.25 8.48
N LEU A 94 -20.35 24.08 7.57
CA LEU A 94 -21.16 25.12 6.90
C LEU A 94 -21.36 24.83 5.41
N LEU A 95 -20.46 24.05 4.83
CA LEU A 95 -20.57 23.52 3.49
C LEU A 95 -21.66 22.44 3.49
N GLY A 96 -22.79 22.76 2.88
CA GLY A 96 -23.85 21.78 2.63
C GLY A 96 -23.38 20.66 1.69
N VAL A 97 -24.28 19.75 1.34
CA VAL A 97 -24.01 18.72 0.34
C VAL A 97 -23.74 19.41 -1.00
N LEU A 98 -22.46 19.45 -1.41
CA LEU A 98 -22.11 19.84 -2.78
C LEU A 98 -22.56 18.74 -3.73
N SER A 99 -23.44 19.08 -4.66
CA SER A 99 -23.71 18.25 -5.82
C SER A 99 -22.65 18.52 -6.88
N ILE A 100 -21.98 17.46 -7.34
CA ILE A 100 -21.15 17.51 -8.55
C ILE A 100 -22.07 17.88 -9.73
N SER A 101 -21.58 18.73 -10.64
CA SER A 101 -22.38 19.11 -11.82
C SER A 101 -22.68 17.88 -12.68
N ASN A 102 -23.82 17.86 -13.36
CA ASN A 102 -24.16 16.75 -14.27
C ASN A 102 -23.11 16.60 -15.38
N ASP A 103 -22.50 17.71 -15.82
CA ASP A 103 -21.44 17.71 -16.83
C ASP A 103 -20.16 17.03 -16.31
N ASP A 104 -19.77 17.31 -15.07
CA ASP A 104 -18.63 16.64 -14.43
C ASP A 104 -18.93 15.16 -14.18
N LEU A 105 -20.16 14.81 -13.78
CA LEU A 105 -20.59 13.41 -13.67
C LEU A 105 -20.53 12.67 -15.00
N HIS A 106 -20.94 13.32 -16.10
CA HIS A 106 -20.81 12.77 -17.44
C HIS A 106 -19.35 12.55 -17.84
N ARG A 107 -18.48 13.54 -17.60
CA ARG A 107 -17.03 13.43 -17.87
C ARG A 107 -16.37 12.30 -17.08
N ILE A 108 -16.72 12.16 -15.79
CA ILE A 108 -16.28 11.03 -14.97
C ILE A 108 -16.74 9.71 -15.59
N GLY A 109 -18.02 9.62 -16.00
CA GLY A 109 -18.60 8.41 -16.57
C GLY A 109 -18.01 7.99 -17.92
N GLU A 110 -17.68 8.96 -18.78
CA GLU A 110 -16.99 8.71 -20.05
C GLU A 110 -15.55 8.22 -19.83
N GLU A 111 -14.78 8.89 -18.95
CA GLU A 111 -13.37 8.56 -18.73
C GLU A 111 -13.18 7.17 -18.08
N TYR A 112 -14.08 6.78 -17.18
CA TYR A 112 -14.07 5.45 -16.54
C TYR A 112 -14.79 4.36 -17.33
N GLY A 113 -15.33 4.67 -18.51
CA GLY A 113 -15.91 3.65 -19.37
C GLY A 113 -17.07 2.89 -18.73
N LEU A 114 -17.97 3.56 -18.00
CA LEU A 114 -19.22 2.93 -17.51
C LEU A 114 -20.06 2.33 -18.67
N ASN A 115 -19.73 2.68 -19.92
CA ASN A 115 -20.34 2.17 -21.15
C ASN A 115 -19.43 1.25 -22.00
N SER A 116 -18.17 1.02 -21.64
CA SER A 116 -17.24 0.18 -22.41
C SER A 116 -16.62 -0.92 -21.55
N LEU A 117 -16.88 -2.17 -21.94
CA LEU A 117 -16.35 -3.43 -21.38
C LEU A 117 -14.81 -3.60 -21.53
N ASP A 118 -14.02 -2.55 -21.35
CA ASP A 118 -12.56 -2.66 -21.42
C ASP A 118 -11.99 -3.09 -20.06
N LEU A 119 -12.31 -4.33 -19.68
CA LEU A 119 -11.85 -5.03 -18.47
C LEU A 119 -10.34 -5.35 -18.48
N GLY A 120 -9.56 -4.72 -19.37
CA GLY A 120 -8.17 -5.04 -19.64
C GLY A 120 -7.14 -4.02 -19.16
N ASP A 121 -7.55 -2.87 -18.63
CA ASP A 121 -6.59 -1.86 -18.19
C ASP A 121 -5.83 -2.31 -16.92
N THR A 122 -4.50 -2.21 -16.98
CA THR A 122 -3.64 -2.49 -15.83
C THR A 122 -3.91 -1.46 -14.72
N PRO A 123 -3.72 -1.83 -13.43
CA PRO A 123 -3.88 -0.90 -12.31
C PRO A 123 -3.15 0.42 -12.51
N ASP A 124 -1.96 0.39 -13.12
CA ASP A 124 -1.15 1.58 -13.41
C ASP A 124 -1.84 2.56 -14.38
N ARG A 125 -2.51 2.07 -15.42
CA ARG A 125 -3.23 2.91 -16.38
C ARG A 125 -4.47 3.56 -15.76
N LEU A 126 -5.17 2.81 -14.91
CA LEU A 126 -6.32 3.34 -14.18
C LEU A 126 -5.89 4.49 -13.27
N MET A 127 -4.74 4.36 -12.62
CA MET A 127 -4.20 5.40 -11.75
C MET A 127 -3.78 6.65 -12.52
N GLU A 128 -3.10 6.49 -13.65
CA GLU A 128 -2.71 7.59 -14.53
C GLU A 128 -3.95 8.37 -15.00
N ARG A 129 -4.97 7.68 -15.52
CA ARG A 129 -6.23 8.32 -15.92
C ARG A 129 -6.93 9.02 -14.77
N THR A 130 -6.96 8.40 -13.59
CA THR A 130 -7.58 9.01 -12.40
C THR A 130 -6.85 10.29 -11.98
N SER A 131 -5.51 10.30 -12.02
CA SER A 131 -4.71 11.48 -11.72
C SER A 131 -5.01 12.62 -12.71
N HIS A 132 -5.08 12.32 -14.00
CA HIS A 132 -5.43 13.29 -15.03
C HIS A 132 -6.85 13.82 -14.89
N LEU A 133 -7.83 12.96 -14.67
CA LEU A 133 -9.23 13.34 -14.47
C LEU A 133 -9.38 14.26 -13.25
N LEU A 134 -8.79 13.90 -12.11
CA LEU A 134 -8.81 14.74 -10.91
C LEU A 134 -8.18 16.10 -11.18
N SER A 135 -7.08 16.14 -11.93
CA SER A 135 -6.42 17.39 -12.28
C SER A 135 -7.30 18.28 -13.15
N ALA A 136 -7.93 17.70 -14.18
CA ALA A 136 -8.81 18.40 -15.11
C ALA A 136 -10.09 18.93 -14.43
N LEU A 137 -10.69 18.15 -13.51
CA LEU A 137 -11.91 18.56 -12.81
C LEU A 137 -11.65 19.61 -11.73
N SER A 138 -10.52 19.51 -11.03
CA SER A 138 -10.21 20.40 -9.91
C SER A 138 -9.41 21.64 -10.31
N ASN A 139 -8.95 21.74 -11.56
CA ASN A 139 -7.96 22.72 -12.02
C ASN A 139 -6.71 22.79 -11.10
N ASN A 140 -6.36 21.68 -10.48
CA ASN A 140 -5.26 21.54 -9.53
C ASN A 140 -4.45 20.29 -9.86
N VAL A 141 -3.40 20.03 -9.07
CA VAL A 141 -2.61 18.80 -9.21
C VAL A 141 -3.42 17.62 -8.67
N GLY A 142 -3.75 16.66 -9.54
CA GLY A 142 -4.37 15.40 -9.16
C GLY A 142 -3.31 14.35 -8.81
N ILE A 143 -3.26 13.90 -7.56
CA ILE A 143 -2.31 12.87 -7.11
C ILE A 143 -3.07 11.59 -6.79
N VAL A 144 -2.62 10.47 -7.35
CA VAL A 144 -3.15 9.12 -7.05
C VAL A 144 -2.00 8.25 -6.60
N VAL A 145 -2.13 7.63 -5.44
CA VAL A 145 -1.08 6.81 -4.83
C VAL A 145 -1.56 5.37 -4.77
N SER A 146 -0.75 4.44 -5.29
CA SER A 146 -0.99 3.01 -5.16
C SER A 146 -0.34 2.53 -3.88
N PRO A 147 -0.99 1.68 -3.09
CA PRO A 147 -0.28 0.87 -2.12
C PRO A 147 0.75 -0.01 -2.85
N SER A 148 1.99 -0.02 -2.37
CA SER A 148 3.06 -0.84 -2.94
C SER A 148 2.99 -2.26 -2.38
N LEU A 149 2.79 -3.22 -3.28
CA LEU A 149 2.84 -4.67 -3.01
C LEU A 149 4.09 -5.12 -2.23
N ALA A 150 5.21 -4.42 -2.40
CA ALA A 150 6.48 -4.82 -1.79
C ALA A 150 6.54 -4.55 -0.28
N SER A 151 5.76 -3.57 0.21
CA SER A 151 5.69 -3.21 1.62
C SER A 151 4.47 -3.79 2.34
N ASP A 152 3.47 -4.25 1.58
CA ASP A 152 2.27 -4.79 2.19
C ASP A 152 2.56 -6.14 2.87
N ARG A 153 1.97 -6.34 4.04
CA ARG A 153 2.10 -7.60 4.79
C ARG A 153 1.15 -8.64 4.21
N LEU A 154 1.69 -9.79 3.80
CA LEU A 154 0.93 -10.95 3.35
C LEU A 154 -0.05 -11.37 4.45
N GLN A 155 -1.33 -11.48 4.12
CA GLN A 155 -2.33 -12.12 4.98
C GLN A 155 -2.76 -13.46 4.40
N HIS A 156 -2.91 -13.54 3.08
CA HIS A 156 -3.30 -14.76 2.41
C HIS A 156 -2.77 -14.80 0.96
N ILE A 157 -2.41 -15.98 0.46
CA ILE A 157 -2.07 -16.22 -0.93
C ILE A 157 -2.72 -17.51 -1.44
N GLU A 158 -3.25 -17.46 -2.65
CA GLU A 158 -3.85 -18.59 -3.36
C GLU A 158 -3.36 -18.62 -4.81
N PHE A 159 -3.25 -19.82 -5.36
CA PHE A 159 -2.87 -20.05 -6.75
C PHE A 159 -4.00 -20.77 -7.49
N VAL A 160 -4.46 -20.17 -8.57
CA VAL A 160 -5.45 -20.76 -9.47
C VAL A 160 -4.77 -21.10 -10.80
N ASN A 161 -4.79 -22.37 -11.17
CA ASN A 161 -4.24 -22.82 -12.44
C ASN A 161 -5.12 -22.36 -13.60
N LEU A 162 -4.51 -21.77 -14.64
CA LEU A 162 -5.16 -21.32 -15.86
C LEU A 162 -4.62 -22.12 -17.06
N SER A 163 -5.28 -22.01 -18.21
CA SER A 163 -4.77 -22.61 -19.45
C SER A 163 -3.42 -22.00 -19.87
N ASP A 164 -2.65 -22.77 -20.65
CA ASP A 164 -1.40 -22.32 -21.28
C ASP A 164 -0.25 -22.03 -20.29
N ASN A 165 -0.07 -22.89 -19.27
CA ASN A 165 0.93 -22.73 -18.21
C ASN A 165 0.89 -21.34 -17.56
N ARG A 166 -0.33 -20.86 -17.30
CA ARG A 166 -0.56 -19.61 -16.58
C ARG A 166 -1.13 -19.92 -15.21
N ILE A 167 -0.77 -19.09 -14.24
CA ILE A 167 -1.25 -19.22 -12.87
C ILE A 167 -1.72 -17.83 -12.44
N LEU A 168 -2.96 -17.74 -11.97
CA LEU A 168 -3.46 -16.56 -11.28
C LEU A 168 -3.04 -16.66 -9.81
N VAL A 169 -2.22 -15.72 -9.38
CA VAL A 169 -1.86 -15.49 -7.99
C VAL A 169 -2.86 -14.50 -7.41
N VAL A 170 -3.59 -14.93 -6.39
CA VAL A 170 -4.48 -14.06 -5.60
C VAL A 170 -3.78 -13.81 -4.27
N LEU A 171 -3.48 -12.57 -3.97
CA LEU A 171 -2.76 -12.15 -2.77
C LEU A 171 -3.63 -11.19 -1.97
N VAL A 172 -3.89 -11.49 -0.70
CA VAL A 172 -4.53 -10.58 0.26
C VAL A 172 -3.44 -10.02 1.16
N SER A 173 -3.37 -8.70 1.25
CA SER A 173 -2.39 -7.98 2.06
C SER A 173 -3.07 -7.07 3.08
N ALA A 174 -2.43 -6.76 4.21
CA ALA A 174 -3.00 -5.82 5.19
C ALA A 174 -2.91 -4.37 4.67
N PRO A 175 -3.99 -3.56 4.71
CA PRO A 175 -5.29 -3.79 5.38
C PRO A 175 -6.40 -4.35 4.45
N ASN A 176 -6.38 -5.65 4.14
CA ASN A 176 -7.31 -6.39 3.27
C ASN A 176 -7.35 -5.92 1.79
N ILE A 177 -6.21 -5.57 1.21
CA ILE A 177 -6.09 -5.27 -0.22
C ILE A 177 -5.89 -6.58 -0.99
N VAL A 178 -6.70 -6.81 -2.02
CA VAL A 178 -6.59 -7.98 -2.89
C VAL A 178 -5.84 -7.62 -4.16
N HIS A 179 -4.77 -8.35 -4.43
CA HIS A 179 -3.92 -8.21 -5.60
C HIS A 179 -4.00 -9.47 -6.47
N ASN A 180 -4.28 -9.27 -7.76
CA ASN A 180 -4.41 -10.35 -8.73
C ASN A 180 -3.27 -10.27 -9.75
N LYS A 181 -2.45 -11.31 -9.85
CA LYS A 181 -1.32 -11.36 -10.79
C LYS A 181 -1.32 -12.65 -11.58
N ILE A 182 -1.38 -12.56 -12.91
CA ILE A 182 -1.17 -13.71 -13.78
C ILE A 182 0.33 -13.86 -14.05
N ILE A 183 0.87 -15.04 -13.76
CA ILE A 183 2.25 -15.42 -14.07
C ILE A 183 2.26 -16.53 -15.13
N ARG A 184 3.27 -16.52 -16.01
CA ARG A 184 3.53 -17.60 -16.97
C ARG A 184 4.66 -18.46 -16.43
N THR A 185 4.49 -19.78 -16.44
CA THR A 185 5.49 -20.72 -15.92
C THR A 185 6.12 -21.53 -17.06
N GLY A 186 7.42 -21.82 -16.95
CA GLY A 186 8.13 -22.67 -17.91
C GLY A 186 7.82 -24.17 -17.74
N VAL A 187 7.24 -24.55 -16.61
CA VAL A 187 6.90 -25.93 -16.23
C VAL A 187 5.42 -25.96 -15.83
N PRO A 188 4.65 -26.99 -16.23
CA PRO A 188 3.29 -27.16 -15.74
C PRO A 188 3.29 -27.50 -14.25
N PHE A 189 2.39 -26.89 -13.49
CA PHE A 189 2.17 -27.22 -12.08
C PHE A 189 0.84 -27.97 -11.93
N THR A 190 0.86 -29.00 -11.10
CA THR A 190 -0.36 -29.70 -10.68
C THR A 190 -1.14 -28.88 -9.65
N ARG A 191 -2.43 -29.16 -9.52
CA ARG A 191 -3.27 -28.53 -8.49
C ARG A 191 -2.73 -28.78 -7.09
N ASP A 192 -2.32 -30.02 -6.80
CA ASP A 192 -1.80 -30.42 -5.48
C ASP A 192 -0.48 -29.73 -5.13
N GLU A 193 0.40 -29.48 -6.11
CA GLU A 193 1.61 -28.69 -5.89
C GLU A 193 1.27 -27.25 -5.52
N LEU A 194 0.39 -26.61 -6.30
CA LEU A 194 -0.05 -25.25 -6.05
C LEU A 194 -0.70 -25.09 -4.67
N GLU A 195 -1.58 -26.02 -4.29
CA GLU A 195 -2.26 -26.02 -3.00
C GLU A 195 -1.28 -26.20 -1.84
N ARG A 196 -0.31 -27.13 -1.98
CA ARG A 196 0.76 -27.31 -0.99
C ARG A 196 1.63 -26.07 -0.86
N THR A 197 1.99 -25.44 -1.97
CA THR A 197 2.79 -24.19 -1.95
C THR A 197 2.01 -23.05 -1.30
N ALA A 198 0.73 -22.87 -1.63
CA ALA A 198 -0.12 -21.85 -0.99
C ALA A 198 -0.21 -22.07 0.53
N ASN A 199 -0.48 -23.30 0.96
CA ASN A 199 -0.58 -23.65 2.37
C ASN A 199 0.73 -23.39 3.13
N TYR A 200 1.87 -23.75 2.53
CA TYR A 200 3.18 -23.46 3.10
C TYR A 200 3.42 -21.95 3.24
N LEU A 201 3.15 -21.17 2.17
CA LEU A 201 3.34 -19.73 2.19
C LEU A 201 2.46 -19.03 3.24
N ASN A 202 1.19 -19.42 3.32
CA ASN A 202 0.25 -18.89 4.30
C ASN A 202 0.65 -19.22 5.74
N LYS A 203 1.23 -20.41 5.97
CA LYS A 203 1.60 -20.85 7.32
C LYS A 203 2.88 -20.18 7.82
N GLU A 204 3.93 -20.16 6.99
CA GLU A 204 5.28 -19.75 7.43
C GLU A 204 5.53 -18.24 7.27
N PHE A 205 4.78 -17.57 6.39
CA PHE A 205 5.08 -16.20 5.99
C PHE A 205 3.94 -15.19 6.16
N ALA A 206 2.82 -15.58 6.78
CA ALA A 206 1.78 -14.62 7.15
C ALA A 206 2.35 -13.49 8.03
N GLY A 207 1.95 -12.26 7.71
CA GLY A 207 2.39 -11.04 8.37
C GLY A 207 3.70 -10.46 7.82
N LYS A 208 4.46 -11.17 6.98
CA LYS A 208 5.70 -10.67 6.35
C LYS A 208 5.41 -10.00 5.00
N SER A 209 6.25 -9.07 4.58
CA SER A 209 6.20 -8.48 3.25
C SER A 209 6.79 -9.43 2.20
N LEU A 210 6.36 -9.32 0.94
CA LEU A 210 6.91 -10.15 -0.15
C LEU A 210 8.43 -10.02 -0.29
N ALA A 211 9.00 -8.85 0.04
CA ALA A 211 10.43 -8.63 0.03
C ALA A 211 11.17 -9.47 1.09
N GLU A 212 10.64 -9.52 2.32
CA GLU A 212 11.17 -10.34 3.42
C GLU A 212 11.06 -11.83 3.09
N ILE A 213 9.90 -12.26 2.58
CA ILE A 213 9.65 -13.65 2.19
C ILE A 213 10.67 -14.12 1.16
N ARG A 214 10.90 -13.29 0.12
CA ARG A 214 11.90 -13.60 -0.91
C ARG A 214 13.30 -13.73 -0.31
N ALA A 215 13.69 -12.83 0.59
CA ALA A 215 15.02 -12.86 1.20
C ALA A 215 15.22 -14.14 2.04
N GLU A 216 14.20 -14.52 2.81
CA GLU A 216 14.23 -15.71 3.67
C GLU A 216 14.25 -17.00 2.86
N ILE A 217 13.42 -17.13 1.82
CA ILE A 217 13.45 -18.28 0.91
C ILE A 217 14.83 -18.42 0.26
N MET A 218 15.42 -17.32 -0.20
CA MET A 218 16.77 -17.35 -0.80
C MET A 218 17.84 -17.78 0.21
N SER A 219 17.71 -17.40 1.48
CA SER A 219 18.60 -17.85 2.57
C SER A 219 18.45 -19.35 2.81
N LEU A 220 17.22 -19.83 2.97
CA LEU A 220 16.91 -21.25 3.20
C LEU A 220 17.43 -22.12 2.05
N MET A 221 17.22 -21.70 0.80
CA MET A 221 17.74 -22.41 -0.37
C MET A 221 19.28 -22.49 -0.38
N HIS A 222 19.95 -21.45 0.11
CA HIS A 222 21.41 -21.44 0.19
C HIS A 222 21.93 -22.42 1.26
N GLU A 223 21.28 -22.43 2.43
CA GLU A 223 21.62 -23.34 3.54
C GLU A 223 21.33 -24.81 3.19
N GLU A 224 20.17 -25.12 2.61
CA GLU A 224 19.82 -26.49 2.19
C GLU A 224 20.76 -27.01 1.12
N LYS A 225 21.14 -26.17 0.14
CA LYS A 225 22.11 -26.55 -0.88
C LYS A 225 23.46 -26.90 -0.25
N ALA A 226 23.95 -26.08 0.68
CA ALA A 226 25.22 -26.34 1.36
C ALA A 226 25.19 -27.67 2.14
N LEU A 227 24.06 -27.99 2.79
CA LEU A 227 23.87 -29.27 3.47
C LEU A 227 23.84 -30.45 2.49
N PHE A 228 23.09 -30.31 1.39
CA PHE A 228 23.00 -31.34 0.36
C PHE A 228 24.37 -31.61 -0.29
N ASP A 229 25.12 -30.57 -0.62
CA ASP A 229 26.47 -30.68 -1.17
C ASP A 229 27.40 -31.43 -0.19
N LYS A 230 27.31 -31.16 1.12
CA LYS A 230 28.08 -31.87 2.17
C LYS A 230 27.68 -33.34 2.28
N LEU A 231 26.38 -33.66 2.23
CA LEU A 231 25.88 -35.03 2.28
C LEU A 231 26.32 -35.81 1.04
N LEU A 232 26.20 -35.21 -0.13
CA LEU A 232 26.61 -35.81 -1.39
C LEU A 232 28.12 -36.07 -1.41
N GLN A 233 28.92 -35.12 -0.92
CA GLN A 233 30.35 -35.31 -0.76
C GLN A 233 30.68 -36.47 0.19
N THR A 234 29.98 -36.55 1.32
CA THR A 234 30.18 -37.63 2.31
C THR A 234 29.80 -38.99 1.71
N ALA A 235 28.69 -39.07 0.98
CA ALA A 235 28.26 -40.28 0.28
C ALA A 235 29.31 -40.73 -0.75
N VAL A 236 29.87 -39.81 -1.53
CA VAL A 236 30.95 -40.11 -2.50
C VAL A 236 32.19 -40.67 -1.79
N ILE A 237 32.63 -40.05 -0.69
CA ILE A 237 33.79 -40.53 0.08
C ILE A 237 33.55 -41.96 0.60
N LEU A 238 32.39 -42.21 1.20
CA LEU A 238 32.03 -43.52 1.73
C LEU A 238 31.94 -44.59 0.63
N CYS A 239 31.39 -44.25 -0.54
CA CYS A 239 31.38 -45.15 -1.69
C CYS A 239 32.79 -45.45 -2.21
N SER A 240 33.67 -44.45 -2.32
CA SER A 240 35.06 -44.69 -2.76
C SER A 240 35.86 -45.57 -1.79
N GLN A 241 35.63 -45.44 -0.48
CA GLN A 241 36.33 -46.23 0.54
C GLN A 241 35.78 -47.65 0.67
N SER A 242 34.47 -47.85 0.44
CA SER A 242 33.85 -49.18 0.52
C SER A 242 34.15 -50.06 -0.72
N ILE A 243 34.57 -49.45 -1.84
CA ILE A 243 34.92 -50.15 -3.07
C ILE A 243 36.38 -50.64 -3.05
N GLU A 244 37.24 -50.11 -2.16
CA GLU A 244 38.65 -50.51 -2.06
C GLU A 244 38.91 -51.77 -1.20
N ASP A 245 37.90 -52.27 -0.46
CA ASP A 245 38.04 -53.41 0.47
C ASP A 245 37.51 -54.77 -0.07
N GLU A 246 37.01 -54.85 -1.32
CA GLU A 246 36.67 -56.12 -1.98
C GLU A 246 37.46 -56.31 -3.29
N ASP A 247 38.53 -57.10 -3.18
CA ASP A 247 39.35 -57.79 -4.21
C ASP A 247 39.36 -57.30 -5.69
N ASP A 248 40.57 -56.88 -6.09
CA ASP A 248 41.28 -57.19 -7.34
C ASP A 248 40.93 -56.45 -8.68
N ARG A 249 41.83 -55.50 -9.01
CA ARG A 249 42.28 -55.02 -10.34
C ARG A 249 41.33 -54.18 -11.24
N LEU A 250 41.83 -52.94 -11.44
CA LEU A 250 41.75 -52.03 -12.60
C LEU A 250 40.66 -50.95 -12.62
N GLY A 251 41.09 -49.72 -12.36
CA GLY A 251 40.45 -48.48 -12.80
C GLY A 251 40.96 -47.28 -12.02
N GLU A 252 41.98 -46.58 -12.54
CA GLU A 252 42.45 -45.31 -11.94
C GLU A 252 41.31 -44.29 -11.91
N VAL A 253 40.82 -43.97 -10.70
CA VAL A 253 39.89 -42.88 -10.47
C VAL A 253 40.70 -41.61 -10.21
N PHE A 254 40.71 -40.69 -11.16
CA PHE A 254 41.24 -39.35 -10.97
C PHE A 254 40.24 -38.50 -10.19
N VAL A 255 40.55 -38.18 -8.92
CA VAL A 255 39.87 -37.15 -8.14
C VAL A 255 40.88 -36.03 -7.88
N ASP A 256 40.72 -34.92 -8.62
CA ASP A 256 41.48 -33.69 -8.39
C ASP A 256 40.69 -32.75 -7.46
N GLY A 257 41.36 -32.15 -6.48
CA GLY A 257 40.78 -31.14 -5.57
C GLY A 257 40.61 -31.50 -4.08
N THR A 258 41.19 -32.59 -3.57
CA THR A 258 41.06 -33.02 -2.16
C THR A 258 41.84 -32.17 -1.13
N SER A 259 42.72 -31.26 -1.57
CA SER A 259 43.68 -30.58 -0.69
C SER A 259 43.13 -29.49 0.23
N ASN A 260 41.82 -29.33 0.40
CA ASN A 260 41.28 -28.27 1.29
C ASN A 260 40.31 -28.75 2.40
N ILE A 261 40.11 -30.06 2.57
CA ILE A 261 38.99 -30.59 3.40
C ILE A 261 39.46 -31.43 4.61
N LEU A 262 40.76 -31.46 4.90
CA LEU A 262 41.30 -32.22 6.05
C LEU A 262 41.40 -31.43 7.37
N SER A 263 40.69 -30.31 7.55
CA SER A 263 40.88 -29.45 8.73
C SER A 263 39.74 -29.36 9.74
N LYS A 264 38.63 -30.10 9.62
CA LYS A 264 37.60 -30.13 10.68
C LYS A 264 37.06 -31.53 10.94
N SER A 265 37.57 -32.09 12.02
CA SER A 265 37.12 -33.28 12.72
C SER A 265 35.75 -33.07 13.36
N ASP A 266 34.74 -33.83 12.94
CA ASP A 266 33.52 -34.11 13.71
C ASP A 266 33.13 -35.58 13.50
N PHE A 267 33.81 -36.46 14.24
CA PHE A 267 33.61 -37.91 14.21
C PHE A 267 32.25 -38.37 14.76
N ALA A 268 31.44 -37.46 15.33
CA ALA A 268 30.13 -37.80 15.91
C ALA A 268 29.02 -38.00 14.86
N ASP A 269 29.15 -37.43 13.66
CA ASP A 269 28.14 -37.52 12.60
C ASP A 269 28.20 -38.85 11.82
N LEU A 270 29.35 -39.54 11.83
CA LEU A 270 29.53 -40.81 11.12
C LEU A 270 28.74 -41.97 11.76
N GLU A 271 28.66 -42.02 13.09
CA GLU A 271 27.90 -43.05 13.81
C GLU A 271 26.39 -42.93 13.52
N ARG A 272 25.85 -41.69 13.55
CA ARG A 272 24.44 -41.41 13.26
C ARG A 272 24.06 -41.69 11.82
N LEU A 273 24.95 -41.37 10.88
CA LEU A 273 24.71 -41.62 9.46
C LEU A 273 24.70 -43.13 9.14
N ARG A 274 25.57 -43.91 9.79
CA ARG A 274 25.55 -45.38 9.72
C ARG A 274 24.25 -45.97 10.27
N GLU A 275 23.73 -45.43 11.36
CA GLU A 275 22.47 -45.89 11.97
C GLU A 275 21.26 -45.61 11.05
N LEU A 276 21.21 -44.44 10.41
CA LEU A 276 20.18 -44.10 9.43
C LEU A 276 20.22 -44.98 8.17
N LEU A 277 21.41 -45.23 7.62
CA LEU A 277 21.57 -46.11 6.46
C LEU A 277 21.20 -47.57 6.78
N ARG A 278 21.50 -48.05 7.99
CA ARG A 278 21.06 -49.38 8.44
C ARG A 278 19.54 -49.48 8.53
N THR A 279 18.87 -48.39 8.90
CA THR A 279 17.40 -48.32 9.01
C THR A 279 16.72 -48.29 7.64
N ILE A 280 17.40 -47.77 6.60
CA ILE A 280 16.91 -47.72 5.22
C ILE A 280 17.19 -49.04 4.46
N GLY A 281 18.19 -49.83 4.90
CA GLY A 281 18.53 -51.14 4.31
C GLY A 281 17.65 -52.31 4.75
N GLU A 282 16.76 -52.13 5.74
CA GLU A 282 15.80 -53.14 6.20
C GLU A 282 14.36 -52.76 5.83
N LYS A 283 14.06 -52.70 4.53
CA LYS A 283 12.76 -53.09 3.93
C LYS A 283 12.75 -53.02 2.40
#